data_AF-A0A0J1D0D2-F1
#
_entry.id   AF-A0A0J1D0D2-F1
#
_cell.length_a   1.000
_cell.length_b   1.000
_cell.length_c   1.000
_cell.angle_alpha   90.00
_cell.angle_beta   90.00
_cell.angle_gamma   90.00
#
_symmetry.space_group_name_H-M   'P 1'
#
loop_
_entity.id
_entity.type
_entity.pdbx_description
1 polymer ?
#
loop_
_entity_poly.entity_id
_entity_poly.type
_entity_poly.pdbx_seq_one_letter_code
_entity_poly.pdbx_strand_id
1 'polypeptide(L)'
;MNPGLGASAKPLKVAIVVLPPCSMSGVGLILDSLRLANEIDGHALYEWQICSWDGRPLTFAGGAQLPADSAFGDAISGDWLIVVSERYQQFADYRLFLQSLSRVGVRTPRVTGIHHGVWWLAMAGQLSGYRVAVNWETYQQFAEEFERSIVTQQIFEIDRDRSTCTGGQATVDFMLAMIARDQGADLAERIADSLGIGVLRSGEERQRIPFVTAPGERHPRLNDALQLMEANIEDPLATDEIAGLIGISRRQLERLFRQYLGAMPSKYYVNLRLTKARTQLQRTSKSVVQISLACGFASAAHFSNAYRDRFGVTPREERRNWIEKHSGQAPDEPRGGALLGSSREPV
;
A
#
# COMPACT_ATOMS: atom_id res chain seq x y z
N MET A 1 -30.11 1.75 29.84
CA MET A 1 -30.78 2.20 28.61
C MET A 1 -29.98 3.36 28.05
N ASN A 2 -29.43 3.23 26.84
CA ASN A 2 -28.68 4.30 26.18
C ASN A 2 -29.44 4.68 24.90
N PRO A 3 -30.07 5.86 24.81
CA PRO A 3 -30.91 6.22 23.67
C PRO A 3 -30.04 6.76 22.53
N GLY A 4 -29.90 5.96 21.46
CA GLY A 4 -29.01 6.29 20.35
C GLY A 4 -29.17 5.35 19.16
N LEU A 5 -30.41 5.07 18.74
CA LEU A 5 -30.64 4.49 17.41
C LEU A 5 -30.24 5.54 16.36
N GLY A 6 -29.00 5.47 15.88
CA GLY A 6 -28.64 6.10 14.63
C GLY A 6 -29.48 5.49 13.52
N ALA A 7 -30.24 6.31 12.80
CA ALA A 7 -31.00 5.83 11.66
C ALA A 7 -30.05 5.21 10.64
N SER A 8 -30.31 3.98 10.22
CA SER A 8 -29.52 3.26 9.21
C SER A 8 -29.42 4.13 7.95
N ALA A 9 -28.24 4.69 7.72
CA ALA A 9 -27.93 5.35 6.47
C ALA A 9 -28.02 4.31 5.35
N LYS A 10 -28.58 4.68 4.20
CA LYS A 10 -28.70 3.78 3.06
C LYS A 10 -27.30 3.23 2.69
N PRO A 11 -27.14 1.91 2.46
CA PRO A 11 -25.87 1.33 2.06
C PRO A 11 -25.26 2.05 0.87
N LEU A 12 -23.95 2.29 0.94
CA LEU A 12 -23.16 2.85 -0.14
C LEU A 12 -23.01 1.78 -1.22
N LYS A 13 -23.46 2.08 -2.44
CA LYS A 13 -23.47 1.14 -3.56
C LYS A 13 -22.16 1.16 -4.33
N VAL A 14 -21.44 0.04 -4.32
CA VAL A 14 -20.13 -0.14 -4.95
C VAL A 14 -20.25 -0.97 -6.23
N ALA A 15 -19.81 -0.45 -7.37
CA ALA A 15 -19.63 -1.22 -8.60
C ALA A 15 -18.16 -1.62 -8.75
N ILE A 16 -17.85 -2.92 -8.65
CA ILE A 16 -16.50 -3.46 -8.73
C ILE A 16 -16.30 -4.07 -10.11
N VAL A 17 -15.64 -3.34 -11.00
CA VAL A 17 -15.32 -3.76 -12.36
C VAL A 17 -13.98 -4.49 -12.37
N VAL A 18 -14.02 -5.79 -12.62
CA VAL A 18 -12.82 -6.64 -12.70
C VAL A 18 -12.52 -6.93 -14.16
N LEU A 19 -11.30 -6.60 -14.60
CA LEU A 19 -10.84 -6.84 -15.97
C LEU A 19 -9.71 -7.89 -15.98
N PRO A 20 -9.68 -8.78 -16.99
CA PRO A 20 -8.60 -9.76 -17.13
C PRO A 20 -7.29 -9.09 -17.57
N PRO A 21 -6.12 -9.61 -17.14
CA PRO A 21 -5.95 -10.69 -16.17
C PRO A 21 -6.30 -10.23 -14.74
N CYS A 22 -6.87 -11.13 -13.95
CA CYS A 22 -7.25 -10.88 -12.55
C CYS A 22 -6.70 -11.98 -11.62
N SER A 23 -6.53 -11.66 -10.33
CA SER A 23 -6.13 -12.62 -9.29
C SER A 23 -7.13 -12.60 -8.12
N MET A 24 -7.15 -13.69 -7.35
CA MET A 24 -7.98 -13.76 -6.15
C MET A 24 -7.58 -12.71 -5.10
N SER A 25 -6.30 -12.38 -4.96
CA SER A 25 -5.85 -11.34 -4.02
C SER A 25 -6.15 -9.92 -4.52
N GLY A 26 -6.16 -9.68 -5.84
CA GLY A 26 -6.54 -8.38 -6.41
C GLY A 26 -7.99 -7.99 -6.12
N VAL A 27 -8.91 -8.96 -6.14
CA VAL A 27 -10.35 -8.74 -5.89
C VAL A 27 -10.72 -9.02 -4.43
N GLY A 28 -10.23 -10.11 -3.84
CA GLY A 28 -10.60 -10.58 -2.51
C GLY A 28 -10.32 -9.56 -1.41
N LEU A 29 -9.20 -8.84 -1.47
CA LEU A 29 -8.87 -7.81 -0.48
C LEU A 29 -9.88 -6.64 -0.47
N ILE A 30 -10.55 -6.37 -1.59
CA ILE A 30 -11.65 -5.39 -1.69
C ILE A 30 -12.90 -5.98 -1.03
N LEU A 31 -13.27 -7.20 -1.41
CA LEU A 31 -14.48 -7.88 -0.94
C LEU A 31 -14.44 -8.16 0.57
N ASP A 32 -13.32 -8.65 1.10
CA ASP A 32 -13.17 -8.92 2.53
C ASP A 32 -13.19 -7.62 3.35
N SER A 33 -12.61 -6.52 2.85
CA SER A 33 -12.70 -5.22 3.55
C SER A 33 -14.15 -4.73 3.67
N LEU A 34 -14.94 -4.83 2.60
CA LEU A 34 -16.36 -4.43 2.61
C LEU A 34 -17.23 -5.40 3.42
N ARG A 35 -16.99 -6.71 3.30
CA ARG A 35 -17.68 -7.76 4.05
C ARG A 35 -17.43 -7.61 5.55
N LEU A 36 -16.18 -7.47 5.97
CA LEU A 36 -15.82 -7.30 7.38
C LEU A 36 -16.36 -5.98 7.94
N ALA A 37 -16.39 -4.89 7.17
CA ALA A 37 -17.04 -3.67 7.63
C ALA A 37 -18.52 -3.89 7.99
N ASN A 38 -19.29 -4.56 7.12
CA ASN A 38 -20.69 -4.90 7.40
C ASN A 38 -20.83 -5.89 8.59
N GLU A 39 -19.96 -6.90 8.65
CA GLU A 39 -20.00 -7.97 9.68
C GLU A 39 -19.63 -7.45 11.08
N ILE A 40 -18.65 -6.54 11.17
CA ILE A 40 -18.10 -6.00 12.42
C ILE A 40 -18.96 -4.83 12.96
N ASP A 41 -19.64 -4.08 12.09
CA ASP A 41 -20.62 -3.05 12.48
C ASP A 41 -22.01 -3.65 12.79
N GLY A 42 -22.42 -4.68 12.04
CA GLY A 42 -23.73 -5.32 12.16
C GLY A 42 -24.81 -4.77 11.22
N HIS A 43 -24.51 -3.73 10.43
CA HIS A 43 -25.40 -3.17 9.41
C HIS A 43 -24.84 -3.35 7.99
N ALA A 44 -25.71 -3.26 6.98
CA ALA A 44 -25.29 -3.12 5.59
C ALA A 44 -24.80 -1.69 5.34
N LEU A 45 -23.51 -1.44 5.62
CA LEU A 45 -22.84 -0.17 5.30
C LEU A 45 -22.52 -0.06 3.81
N TYR A 46 -22.16 -1.19 3.20
CA TYR A 46 -21.79 -1.31 1.79
C TYR A 46 -22.61 -2.41 1.11
N GLU A 47 -23.17 -2.10 -0.06
CA GLU A 47 -23.71 -3.09 -1.02
C GLU A 47 -22.82 -3.07 -2.25
N TRP A 48 -22.40 -4.22 -2.77
CA TRP A 48 -21.55 -4.27 -3.97
C TRP A 48 -22.10 -5.19 -5.06
N GLN A 49 -21.73 -4.87 -6.30
CA GLN A 49 -21.93 -5.70 -7.49
C GLN A 49 -20.57 -5.92 -8.18
N ILE A 50 -20.31 -7.15 -8.63
CA ILE A 50 -19.12 -7.53 -9.39
C ILE A 50 -19.48 -7.52 -10.87
N CYS A 51 -18.84 -6.64 -11.64
CA CYS A 51 -19.03 -6.54 -13.08
C CYS A 51 -17.80 -7.06 -13.82
N SER A 52 -17.99 -7.93 -14.80
CA SER A 52 -17.00 -8.17 -15.86
C SER A 52 -17.34 -7.33 -17.09
N TRP A 53 -16.43 -7.22 -18.05
CA TRP A 53 -16.66 -6.39 -19.24
C TRP A 53 -17.72 -6.98 -20.20
N ASP A 54 -17.96 -8.30 -20.16
CA ASP A 54 -18.91 -9.03 -21.03
C ASP A 54 -20.01 -9.77 -20.24
N GLY A 55 -20.02 -9.67 -18.91
CA GLY A 55 -20.95 -10.38 -18.03
C GLY A 55 -20.63 -11.86 -17.81
N ARG A 56 -19.52 -12.37 -18.36
CA ARG A 56 -19.07 -13.75 -18.11
C ARG A 56 -18.33 -13.87 -16.77
N PRO A 57 -18.22 -15.08 -16.19
CA PRO A 57 -17.43 -15.33 -15.00
C PRO A 57 -15.96 -14.91 -15.15
N LEU A 58 -15.44 -14.28 -14.12
CA LEU A 58 -14.04 -13.87 -14.01
C LEU A 58 -13.18 -15.11 -13.75
N THR A 59 -12.19 -15.36 -14.60
CA THR A 59 -11.25 -16.48 -14.43
C THR A 59 -9.91 -15.96 -13.91
N PHE A 60 -9.50 -16.45 -12.75
CA PHE A 60 -8.26 -16.05 -12.09
C PHE A 60 -7.05 -16.86 -12.58
N ALA A 61 -5.85 -16.29 -12.41
CA ALA A 61 -4.60 -17.04 -12.52
C ALA A 61 -4.59 -18.21 -11.52
N GLY A 62 -4.74 -19.45 -12.02
CA GLY A 62 -4.97 -20.66 -11.22
C GLY A 62 -6.26 -21.41 -11.57
N GLY A 63 -7.13 -20.87 -12.43
CA GLY A 63 -8.32 -21.54 -12.95
C GLY A 63 -9.58 -21.43 -12.08
N ALA A 64 -9.47 -20.89 -10.86
CA ALA A 64 -10.63 -20.53 -10.06
C ALA A 64 -11.48 -19.46 -10.77
N GLN A 65 -12.81 -19.52 -10.57
CA GLN A 65 -13.76 -18.58 -11.17
C GLN A 65 -14.59 -17.87 -10.11
N LEU A 66 -14.92 -16.60 -10.37
CA LEU A 66 -15.88 -15.80 -9.62
C LEU A 66 -17.01 -15.39 -10.59
N PRO A 67 -18.29 -15.68 -10.31
CA PRO A 67 -19.38 -15.18 -11.13
C PRO A 67 -19.37 -13.64 -11.16
N ALA A 68 -19.76 -13.07 -12.31
CA ALA A 68 -20.10 -11.67 -12.41
C ALA A 68 -21.62 -11.52 -12.23
N ASP A 69 -22.06 -10.50 -11.51
CA ASP A 69 -23.47 -10.17 -11.34
C ASP A 69 -24.06 -9.55 -12.62
N SER A 70 -23.21 -8.87 -13.40
CA SER A 70 -23.61 -8.21 -14.66
C SER A 70 -22.43 -7.92 -15.59
N ALA A 71 -22.75 -7.61 -16.85
CA ALA A 71 -21.83 -6.95 -17.77
C ALA A 71 -21.73 -5.46 -17.44
N PHE A 72 -20.52 -4.90 -17.45
CA PHE A 72 -20.32 -3.47 -17.26
C PHE A 72 -20.78 -2.68 -18.50
N GLY A 73 -21.54 -1.59 -18.27
CA GLY A 73 -22.04 -0.71 -19.32
C GLY A 73 -22.79 0.49 -18.77
N ASP A 74 -23.43 1.27 -19.65
CA ASP A 74 -24.09 2.54 -19.30
C ASP A 74 -25.29 2.43 -18.34
N ALA A 75 -25.71 1.21 -17.98
CA ALA A 75 -26.73 0.97 -16.95
C ALA A 75 -26.15 0.96 -15.51
N ILE A 76 -24.83 0.76 -15.34
CA ILE A 76 -24.19 0.62 -14.03
C ILE A 76 -24.28 1.92 -13.24
N SER A 77 -24.96 1.89 -12.10
CA SER A 77 -25.10 3.01 -11.18
C SER A 77 -24.68 2.61 -9.77
N GLY A 78 -24.22 3.59 -9.00
CA GLY A 78 -23.67 3.41 -7.67
C GLY A 78 -22.97 4.68 -7.20
N ASP A 79 -22.63 4.70 -5.92
CA ASP A 79 -21.96 5.81 -5.25
C ASP A 79 -20.43 5.73 -5.43
N TRP A 80 -19.90 4.52 -5.64
CA TRP A 80 -18.48 4.25 -5.81
C TRP A 80 -18.23 3.23 -6.93
N LEU A 81 -17.39 3.60 -7.90
CA LEU A 81 -16.89 2.73 -8.96
C LEU A 81 -15.44 2.34 -8.63
N ILE A 82 -15.15 1.04 -8.58
CA ILE A 82 -13.80 0.51 -8.42
C ILE A 82 -13.46 -0.29 -9.68
N VAL A 83 -12.39 0.09 -10.38
CA VAL A 83 -11.85 -0.65 -11.52
C VAL A 83 -10.57 -1.35 -11.08
N VAL A 84 -10.46 -2.67 -11.28
CA VAL A 84 -9.31 -3.48 -10.89
C VAL A 84 -8.86 -4.41 -12.01
N SER A 85 -7.56 -4.48 -12.25
CA SER A 85 -6.93 -5.45 -13.15
C SER A 85 -5.47 -5.68 -12.76
N GLU A 86 -4.94 -6.88 -12.99
CA GLU A 86 -3.55 -7.21 -12.64
C GLU A 86 -2.53 -6.73 -13.68
N ARG A 87 -2.98 -6.51 -14.91
CA ARG A 87 -2.19 -5.96 -16.00
C ARG A 87 -3.08 -5.08 -16.86
N TYR A 88 -2.47 -4.16 -17.59
CA TYR A 88 -3.12 -3.62 -18.78
C TYR A 88 -3.05 -4.67 -19.90
N GLN A 89 -4.22 -5.07 -20.43
CA GLN A 89 -4.32 -5.97 -21.57
C GLN A 89 -5.60 -5.65 -22.34
N GLN A 90 -5.47 -5.33 -23.63
CA GLN A 90 -6.63 -5.06 -24.49
C GLN A 90 -7.43 -6.36 -24.75
N PHE A 91 -8.75 -6.24 -24.75
CA PHE A 91 -9.73 -7.26 -25.15
C PHE A 91 -10.58 -6.73 -26.32
N ALA A 92 -11.28 -7.60 -27.05
CA ALA A 92 -11.89 -7.25 -28.35
C ALA A 92 -12.66 -5.92 -28.36
N ASP A 93 -13.53 -5.70 -27.36
CA ASP A 93 -14.45 -4.55 -27.29
C ASP A 93 -13.98 -3.44 -26.33
N TYR A 94 -12.67 -3.35 -26.03
CA TYR A 94 -12.14 -2.43 -25.03
C TYR A 94 -12.48 -0.94 -25.29
N ARG A 95 -12.74 -0.55 -26.54
CA ARG A 95 -13.15 0.82 -26.91
C ARG A 95 -14.58 1.14 -26.49
N LEU A 96 -15.51 0.19 -26.62
CA LEU A 96 -16.89 0.34 -26.15
C LEU A 96 -16.94 0.35 -24.62
N PHE A 97 -16.09 -0.48 -23.99
CA PHE A 97 -15.85 -0.43 -22.55
C PHE A 97 -15.33 0.94 -22.10
N LEU A 98 -14.30 1.52 -22.76
CA LEU A 98 -13.75 2.83 -22.42
C LEU A 98 -14.79 3.97 -22.57
N GLN A 99 -15.63 3.94 -23.61
CA GLN A 99 -16.72 4.91 -23.76
C GLN A 99 -17.72 4.82 -22.60
N SER A 100 -18.10 3.60 -22.21
CA SER A 100 -19.01 3.35 -21.10
C SER A 100 -18.37 3.75 -19.76
N LEU A 101 -17.10 3.42 -19.55
CA LEU A 101 -16.32 3.79 -18.37
C LEU A 101 -16.17 5.30 -18.23
N SER A 102 -16.03 6.02 -19.34
CA SER A 102 -16.01 7.49 -19.34
C SER A 102 -17.36 8.07 -18.91
N ARG A 103 -18.48 7.58 -19.49
CA ARG A 103 -19.84 8.04 -19.15
C ARG A 103 -20.24 7.69 -17.71
N VAL A 104 -19.94 6.49 -17.24
CA VAL A 104 -20.20 6.06 -15.85
C VAL A 104 -19.29 6.83 -14.88
N GLY A 105 -18.00 6.94 -15.16
CA GLY A 105 -17.05 7.64 -14.29
C GLY A 105 -17.37 9.13 -14.07
N VAL A 106 -17.90 9.82 -15.08
CA VAL A 106 -18.34 11.23 -14.95
C VAL A 106 -19.53 11.40 -13.99
N ARG A 107 -20.44 10.41 -13.90
CA ARG A 107 -21.65 10.49 -13.08
C ARG A 107 -21.53 9.80 -11.71
N THR A 108 -20.50 9.00 -11.48
CA THR A 108 -20.31 8.30 -10.20
C THR A 108 -19.55 9.20 -9.20
N PRO A 109 -20.06 9.43 -7.96
CA PRO A 109 -19.46 10.32 -6.97
C PRO A 109 -18.03 9.97 -6.53
N ARG A 110 -17.61 8.71 -6.63
CA ARG A 110 -16.26 8.25 -6.29
C ARG A 110 -15.77 7.27 -7.34
N VAL A 111 -14.58 7.48 -7.90
CA VAL A 111 -14.01 6.53 -8.88
C VAL A 111 -12.59 6.14 -8.47
N THR A 112 -12.33 4.84 -8.38
CA THR A 112 -11.05 4.28 -7.93
C THR A 112 -10.44 3.34 -8.95
N GLY A 113 -9.15 3.53 -9.25
CA GLY A 113 -8.34 2.58 -10.03
C GLY A 113 -7.40 1.80 -9.12
N ILE A 114 -7.54 0.48 -9.07
CA ILE A 114 -6.68 -0.40 -8.27
C ILE A 114 -5.78 -1.23 -9.19
N HIS A 115 -4.49 -1.25 -8.86
CA HIS A 115 -3.43 -1.83 -9.65
C HIS A 115 -3.48 -1.28 -11.10
N HIS A 116 -3.60 -2.12 -12.13
CA HIS A 116 -3.72 -1.64 -13.52
C HIS A 116 -5.10 -1.07 -13.89
N GLY A 117 -6.08 -1.09 -12.98
CA GLY A 117 -7.34 -0.35 -13.14
C GLY A 117 -7.13 1.16 -13.35
N VAL A 118 -6.01 1.71 -12.86
CA VAL A 118 -5.61 3.11 -13.09
C VAL A 118 -5.41 3.44 -14.58
N TRP A 119 -4.88 2.50 -15.38
CA TRP A 119 -4.69 2.66 -16.84
C TRP A 119 -6.03 2.81 -17.56
N TRP A 120 -7.01 1.99 -17.17
CA TRP A 120 -8.38 2.04 -17.72
C TRP A 120 -9.09 3.36 -17.44
N LEU A 121 -8.93 3.89 -16.23
CA LEU A 121 -9.46 5.21 -15.86
C LEU A 121 -8.74 6.36 -16.58
N ALA A 122 -7.42 6.27 -16.75
CA ALA A 122 -6.65 7.28 -17.46
C ALA A 122 -7.08 7.41 -18.94
N MET A 123 -7.16 6.29 -19.66
CA MET A 123 -7.66 6.25 -21.05
C MET A 123 -9.12 6.69 -21.17
N ALA A 124 -9.96 6.45 -20.14
CA ALA A 124 -11.34 6.92 -20.09
C ALA A 124 -11.48 8.42 -19.71
N GLY A 125 -10.36 9.14 -19.59
CA GLY A 125 -10.28 10.57 -19.27
C GLY A 125 -10.51 10.92 -17.80
N GLN A 126 -10.62 9.93 -16.91
CA GLN A 126 -11.08 10.12 -15.52
C GLN A 126 -10.02 10.68 -14.56
N LEU A 127 -8.74 10.72 -14.97
CA LEU A 127 -7.61 11.06 -14.09
C LEU A 127 -6.82 12.31 -14.54
N SER A 128 -7.29 13.00 -15.59
CA SER A 128 -6.67 14.25 -16.07
C SER A 128 -6.76 15.35 -14.99
N GLY A 129 -5.62 15.86 -14.55
CA GLY A 129 -5.52 16.88 -13.49
C GLY A 129 -5.69 16.32 -12.07
N TYR A 130 -5.57 15.02 -11.87
CA TYR A 130 -5.60 14.37 -10.55
C TYR A 130 -4.22 13.85 -10.14
N ARG A 131 -3.97 13.80 -8.83
CA ARG A 131 -2.86 13.03 -8.26
C ARG A 131 -3.15 11.54 -8.38
N VAL A 132 -2.18 10.77 -8.85
CA VAL A 132 -2.34 9.33 -9.07
C VAL A 132 -1.17 8.52 -8.52
N ALA A 133 -1.49 7.40 -7.89
CA ALA A 133 -0.56 6.35 -7.51
C ALA A 133 -0.68 5.20 -8.53
N VAL A 134 0.45 4.80 -9.11
CA VAL A 134 0.54 3.74 -10.11
C VAL A 134 1.58 2.71 -9.66
N ASN A 135 1.43 1.44 -10.04
CA ASN A 135 2.42 0.42 -9.70
C ASN A 135 3.79 0.83 -10.26
N TRP A 136 4.83 0.74 -9.41
CA TRP A 136 6.23 1.03 -9.73
C TRP A 136 6.70 0.44 -11.07
N GLU A 137 6.21 -0.74 -11.48
CA GLU A 137 6.56 -1.42 -12.74
C GLU A 137 6.16 -0.60 -13.97
N THR A 138 5.07 0.18 -13.88
CA THR A 138 4.52 0.97 -14.99
C THR A 138 4.64 2.48 -14.79
N TYR A 139 5.38 2.93 -13.77
CA TYR A 139 5.46 4.34 -13.40
C TYR A 139 5.91 5.26 -14.54
N GLN A 140 7.02 4.93 -15.22
CA GLN A 140 7.56 5.77 -16.30
C GLN A 140 6.60 5.81 -17.49
N GLN A 141 6.20 4.63 -17.99
CA GLN A 141 5.29 4.51 -19.12
C GLN A 141 3.96 5.24 -18.89
N PHE A 142 3.37 5.13 -17.68
CA PHE A 142 2.15 5.85 -17.36
C PHE A 142 2.35 7.37 -17.32
N ALA A 143 3.48 7.83 -16.74
CA ALA A 143 3.79 9.27 -16.66
C ALA A 143 4.05 9.90 -18.03
N GLU A 144 4.63 9.15 -18.97
CA GLU A 144 4.81 9.56 -20.36
C GLU A 144 3.50 9.55 -21.16
N GLU A 145 2.67 8.50 -21.02
CA GLU A 145 1.42 8.36 -21.79
C GLU A 145 0.30 9.29 -21.30
N PHE A 146 0.27 9.61 -20.00
CA PHE A 146 -0.79 10.39 -19.36
C PHE A 146 -0.26 11.67 -18.69
N GLU A 147 0.47 12.50 -19.45
CA GLU A 147 1.11 13.77 -19.00
C GLU A 147 0.22 14.70 -18.15
N ARG A 148 -1.11 14.63 -18.31
CA ARG A 148 -2.08 15.44 -17.54
C ARG A 148 -2.33 14.91 -16.13
N SER A 149 -1.93 13.68 -15.81
CA SER A 149 -2.07 13.08 -14.48
C SER A 149 -0.81 13.35 -13.66
N ILE A 150 -0.98 13.76 -12.40
CA ILE A 150 0.14 14.09 -11.50
C ILE A 150 0.58 12.79 -10.83
N VAL A 151 1.49 12.05 -11.48
CA VAL A 151 1.94 10.74 -11.00
C VAL A 151 2.80 10.86 -9.75
N THR A 152 2.58 9.97 -8.78
CA THR A 152 3.23 9.97 -7.47
C THR A 152 3.82 8.60 -7.15
N GLN A 153 4.73 8.55 -6.17
CA GLN A 153 5.38 7.31 -5.72
C GLN A 153 4.68 6.64 -4.53
N GLN A 154 3.48 7.12 -4.14
CA GLN A 154 2.75 6.62 -2.98
C GLN A 154 2.10 5.26 -3.24
N ILE A 155 1.76 4.53 -2.18
CA ILE A 155 1.01 3.27 -2.26
C ILE A 155 -0.46 3.46 -2.66
N PHE A 156 -1.04 4.63 -2.36
CA PHE A 156 -2.31 5.09 -2.87
C PHE A 156 -2.39 6.62 -2.84
N GLU A 157 -3.27 7.20 -3.66
CA GLU A 157 -3.62 8.63 -3.65
C GLU A 157 -5.14 8.76 -3.57
N ILE A 158 -5.62 9.74 -2.79
CA ILE A 158 -7.02 10.12 -2.67
C ILE A 158 -7.10 11.62 -2.98
N ASP A 159 -7.57 11.97 -4.17
CA ASP A 159 -7.65 13.35 -4.66
C ASP A 159 -9.10 13.67 -5.06
N ARG A 160 -9.78 14.43 -4.19
CA ARG A 160 -11.20 14.82 -4.33
C ARG A 160 -12.14 13.60 -4.45
N ASP A 161 -12.64 13.35 -5.66
CA ASP A 161 -13.59 12.32 -6.08
C ASP A 161 -12.91 11.21 -6.91
N ARG A 162 -11.57 11.25 -7.04
CA ARG A 162 -10.76 10.20 -7.65
C ARG A 162 -9.82 9.59 -6.62
N SER A 163 -9.60 8.29 -6.72
CA SER A 163 -8.59 7.59 -5.94
C SER A 163 -7.86 6.56 -6.77
N THR A 164 -6.63 6.25 -6.39
CA THR A 164 -5.81 5.28 -7.10
C THR A 164 -4.96 4.51 -6.10
N CYS A 165 -4.78 3.22 -6.30
CA CYS A 165 -4.02 2.35 -5.41
C CYS A 165 -3.15 1.41 -6.23
N THR A 166 -1.92 1.18 -5.78
CA THR A 166 -0.91 0.44 -6.55
C THR A 166 -1.12 -1.08 -6.53
N GLY A 167 -2.08 -1.57 -5.75
CA GLY A 167 -2.46 -2.98 -5.68
C GLY A 167 -1.72 -3.80 -4.63
N GLY A 168 -1.97 -5.10 -4.62
CA GLY A 168 -1.43 -6.03 -3.62
C GLY A 168 -1.85 -5.61 -2.21
N GLN A 169 -0.91 -5.61 -1.25
CA GLN A 169 -1.20 -5.22 0.13
C GLN A 169 -1.69 -3.76 0.26
N ALA A 170 -1.30 -2.86 -0.65
CA ALA A 170 -1.75 -1.46 -0.62
C ALA A 170 -3.27 -1.34 -0.84
N THR A 171 -3.90 -2.35 -1.45
CA THR A 171 -5.36 -2.44 -1.56
C THR A 171 -6.02 -2.40 -0.18
N VAL A 172 -5.48 -3.10 0.82
CA VAL A 172 -6.09 -3.11 2.16
C VAL A 172 -5.89 -1.80 2.88
N ASP A 173 -4.67 -1.23 2.86
CA ASP A 173 -4.43 0.10 3.46
C ASP A 173 -5.36 1.16 2.85
N PHE A 174 -5.55 1.13 1.53
CA PHE A 174 -6.48 2.01 0.82
C PHE A 174 -7.94 1.78 1.23
N MET A 175 -8.41 0.53 1.23
CA MET A 175 -9.80 0.22 1.60
C MET A 175 -10.10 0.60 3.05
N LEU A 176 -9.16 0.36 3.97
CA LEU A 176 -9.30 0.74 5.37
C LEU A 176 -9.20 2.26 5.58
N ALA A 177 -8.39 2.98 4.80
CA ALA A 177 -8.40 4.44 4.79
C ALA A 177 -9.74 5.02 4.30
N MET A 178 -10.37 4.39 3.30
CA MET A 178 -11.71 4.76 2.83
C MET A 178 -12.80 4.44 3.86
N ILE A 179 -12.75 3.27 4.49
CA ILE A 179 -13.70 2.89 5.57
C ILE A 179 -13.53 3.82 6.78
N ALA A 180 -12.29 4.14 7.18
CA ALA A 180 -12.02 5.08 8.26
C ALA A 180 -12.57 6.49 7.97
N ARG A 181 -12.50 6.93 6.71
CA ARG A 181 -13.07 8.21 6.24
C ARG A 181 -14.61 8.22 6.28
N ASP A 182 -15.26 7.09 6.01
CA ASP A 182 -16.72 7.00 5.92
C ASP A 182 -17.39 6.67 7.26
N GLN A 183 -16.76 5.83 8.08
CA GLN A 183 -17.37 5.17 9.26
C GLN A 183 -16.58 5.42 10.57
N GLY A 184 -15.42 6.06 10.50
CA GLY A 184 -14.54 6.32 11.65
C GLY A 184 -13.40 5.29 11.78
N ALA A 185 -12.32 5.73 12.44
CA ALA A 185 -11.08 4.95 12.57
C ALA A 185 -11.29 3.61 13.32
N ASP A 186 -12.11 3.60 14.36
CA ASP A 186 -12.37 2.45 15.23
C ASP A 186 -12.87 1.22 14.45
N LEU A 187 -13.70 1.41 13.42
CA LEU A 187 -14.16 0.30 12.57
C LEU A 187 -13.01 -0.22 11.68
N ALA A 188 -12.20 0.67 11.11
CA ALA A 188 -11.06 0.28 10.29
C ALA A 188 -9.98 -0.45 11.09
N GLU A 189 -9.75 -0.07 12.35
CA GLU A 189 -8.84 -0.75 13.28
C GLU A 189 -9.34 -2.16 13.62
N ARG A 190 -10.64 -2.32 13.94
CA ARG A 190 -11.26 -3.65 14.18
C ARG A 190 -11.20 -4.57 12.95
N ILE A 191 -11.33 -4.03 11.74
CA ILE A 191 -11.14 -4.81 10.49
C ILE A 191 -9.66 -5.18 10.31
N ALA A 192 -8.72 -4.27 10.59
CA ALA A 192 -7.28 -4.55 10.51
C ALA A 192 -6.88 -5.70 11.44
N ASP A 193 -7.37 -5.68 12.70
CA ASP A 193 -7.19 -6.78 13.65
C ASP A 193 -7.75 -8.10 13.13
N SER A 194 -8.98 -8.09 12.60
CA SER A 194 -9.61 -9.29 12.01
C SER A 194 -8.86 -9.85 10.80
N LEU A 195 -8.09 -9.02 10.09
CA LEU A 195 -7.22 -9.42 8.97
C LEU A 195 -5.77 -9.74 9.41
N GLY A 196 -5.44 -9.59 10.70
CA GLY A 196 -4.10 -9.82 11.25
C GLY A 196 -3.08 -8.73 10.85
N ILE A 197 -3.53 -7.52 10.53
CA ILE A 197 -2.70 -6.43 10.00
C ILE A 197 -2.22 -5.54 11.15
N GLY A 198 -1.01 -5.82 11.65
CA GLY A 198 -0.47 -5.14 12.83
C GLY A 198 -0.01 -3.68 12.66
N VAL A 199 0.09 -3.15 11.44
CA VAL A 199 0.35 -1.71 11.17
C VAL A 199 -0.30 -1.32 9.84
N LEU A 200 -1.20 -0.33 9.86
CA LEU A 200 -1.73 0.30 8.66
C LEU A 200 -0.75 1.34 8.11
N ARG A 201 -0.52 1.31 6.80
CA ARG A 201 0.38 2.24 6.12
C ARG A 201 -0.37 3.49 5.69
N SER A 202 0.20 4.66 5.94
CA SER A 202 -0.41 5.92 5.52
C SER A 202 -0.32 6.08 4.00
N GLY A 203 -1.22 6.89 3.42
CA GLY A 203 -1.11 7.31 2.01
C GLY A 203 0.15 8.14 1.71
N GLU A 204 0.89 8.58 2.73
CA GLU A 204 2.20 9.19 2.55
C GLU A 204 3.34 8.18 2.35
N GLU A 205 3.09 6.89 2.57
CA GLU A 205 4.08 5.84 2.40
C GLU A 205 4.37 5.58 0.91
N ARG A 206 5.65 5.66 0.56
CA ARG A 206 6.11 5.33 -0.79
C ARG A 206 6.10 3.82 -1.00
N GLN A 207 5.78 3.40 -2.22
CA GLN A 207 5.91 2.00 -2.62
C GLN A 207 7.31 1.47 -2.32
N ARG A 208 7.36 0.31 -1.66
CA ARG A 208 8.58 -0.52 -1.64
C ARG A 208 8.76 -1.12 -3.02
N ILE A 209 9.64 -0.52 -3.82
CA ILE A 209 10.11 -1.09 -5.08
C ILE A 209 10.92 -2.36 -4.76
N PRO A 210 10.49 -3.57 -5.18
CA PRO A 210 11.28 -4.77 -5.00
C PRO A 210 12.51 -4.73 -5.92
N PHE A 211 13.63 -5.34 -5.50
CA PHE A 211 14.87 -5.36 -6.30
C PHE A 211 14.81 -6.36 -7.51
N VAL A 212 13.59 -6.73 -7.97
CA VAL A 212 13.21 -7.79 -8.91
C VAL A 212 11.80 -7.47 -9.50
N THR A 213 11.45 -7.53 -10.79
CA THR A 213 12.18 -7.51 -12.09
C THR A 213 11.16 -7.22 -13.20
N ALA A 214 11.41 -6.28 -14.12
CA ALA A 214 10.74 -6.21 -15.44
C ALA A 214 11.77 -6.09 -16.59
N PRO A 215 11.56 -6.72 -17.77
CA PRO A 215 12.51 -6.72 -18.87
C PRO A 215 12.28 -5.55 -19.83
N GLY A 216 13.09 -4.49 -19.69
CA GLY A 216 13.11 -3.34 -20.60
C GLY A 216 14.06 -2.25 -20.12
N GLU A 217 13.94 -1.88 -18.84
CA GLU A 217 14.71 -0.80 -18.22
C GLU A 217 15.68 -1.31 -17.15
N ARG A 218 16.57 -2.24 -17.52
CA ARG A 218 17.61 -2.74 -16.63
C ARG A 218 19.01 -2.37 -17.11
N HIS A 219 19.79 -1.82 -16.19
CA HIS A 219 21.20 -2.15 -16.12
C HIS A 219 21.38 -3.16 -14.97
N PRO A 220 21.51 -4.49 -15.25
CA PRO A 220 21.46 -5.55 -14.23
C PRO A 220 22.35 -5.28 -13.01
N ARG A 221 23.56 -4.77 -13.26
CA ARG A 221 24.56 -4.40 -12.24
C ARG A 221 24.07 -3.43 -11.17
N LEU A 222 23.08 -2.58 -11.46
CA LEU A 222 22.50 -1.71 -10.43
C LEU A 222 21.72 -2.52 -9.40
N ASN A 223 20.98 -3.54 -9.82
CA ASN A 223 20.25 -4.41 -8.90
C ASN A 223 21.21 -5.29 -8.09
N ASP A 224 22.25 -5.84 -8.74
CA ASP A 224 23.32 -6.59 -8.07
C ASP A 224 23.95 -5.73 -6.95
N ALA A 225 24.24 -4.45 -7.24
CA ALA A 225 24.78 -3.51 -6.25
C ALA A 225 23.83 -3.25 -5.08
N LEU A 226 22.54 -3.09 -5.36
CA LEU A 226 21.53 -2.81 -4.34
C LEU A 226 21.27 -4.03 -3.44
N GLN A 227 21.27 -5.24 -4.00
CA GLN A 227 21.17 -6.49 -3.22
C GLN A 227 22.38 -6.67 -2.30
N LEU A 228 23.59 -6.38 -2.78
CA LEU A 228 24.79 -6.35 -1.93
C LEU A 228 24.67 -5.33 -0.80
N MET A 229 24.09 -4.15 -1.05
CA MET A 229 23.84 -3.15 0.01
C MET A 229 22.82 -3.63 1.05
N GLU A 230 21.72 -4.27 0.65
CA GLU A 230 20.71 -4.80 1.60
C GLU A 230 21.23 -5.97 2.44
N ALA A 231 22.04 -6.85 1.84
CA ALA A 231 22.64 -7.99 2.53
C ALA A 231 23.67 -7.56 3.58
N ASN A 232 24.43 -6.50 3.32
CA ASN A 232 25.56 -6.06 4.13
C ASN A 232 25.24 -4.78 4.93
N ILE A 233 24.11 -4.74 5.64
CA ILE A 233 23.70 -3.54 6.40
C ILE A 233 24.53 -3.32 7.68
N GLU A 234 24.91 -4.41 8.35
CA GLU A 234 25.67 -4.38 9.61
C GLU A 234 27.16 -4.13 9.35
N ASP A 235 27.72 -4.78 8.33
CA ASP A 235 29.10 -4.59 7.86
C ASP A 235 29.12 -3.99 6.43
N PRO A 236 28.97 -2.65 6.28
CA PRO A 236 28.71 -2.02 4.99
C PRO A 236 29.93 -1.96 4.07
N LEU A 237 29.81 -2.60 2.91
CA LEU A 237 30.80 -2.60 1.83
C LEU A 237 31.08 -1.20 1.27
N ALA A 238 32.34 -0.92 0.94
CA ALA A 238 32.73 0.28 0.23
C ALA A 238 32.19 0.28 -1.22
N THR A 239 32.04 1.47 -1.81
CA THR A 239 31.55 1.61 -3.20
C THR A 239 32.46 0.92 -4.22
N ASP A 240 33.77 0.88 -3.98
CA ASP A 240 34.72 0.16 -4.83
C ASP A 240 34.62 -1.36 -4.70
N GLU A 241 34.33 -1.88 -3.50
CA GLU A 241 34.09 -3.32 -3.27
C GLU A 241 32.81 -3.79 -3.96
N ILE A 242 31.72 -3.02 -3.83
CA ILE A 242 30.45 -3.28 -4.51
C ILE A 242 30.67 -3.26 -6.03
N ALA A 243 31.41 -2.29 -6.57
CA ALA A 243 31.73 -2.22 -7.99
C ALA A 243 32.56 -3.43 -8.47
N GLY A 244 33.52 -3.89 -7.66
CA GLY A 244 34.32 -5.09 -7.93
C GLY A 244 33.47 -6.37 -7.96
N LEU A 245 32.65 -6.58 -6.93
CA LEU A 245 31.79 -7.78 -6.80
C LEU A 245 30.79 -7.93 -7.96
N ILE A 246 30.28 -6.82 -8.48
CA ILE A 246 29.36 -6.81 -9.64
C ILE A 246 30.09 -6.64 -10.99
N GLY A 247 31.43 -6.63 -11.00
CA GLY A 247 32.23 -6.58 -12.23
C GLY A 247 32.04 -5.32 -13.08
N ILE A 248 31.99 -4.13 -12.46
CA ILE A 248 32.03 -2.83 -13.17
C ILE A 248 33.00 -1.85 -12.51
N SER A 249 33.34 -0.77 -13.20
CA SER A 249 34.10 0.32 -12.58
C SER A 249 33.23 1.13 -11.60
N ARG A 250 33.84 1.69 -10.55
CA ARG A 250 33.16 2.64 -9.65
C ARG A 250 32.52 3.80 -10.39
N ARG A 251 33.16 4.35 -11.43
CA ARG A 251 32.58 5.42 -12.27
C ARG A 251 31.30 4.97 -12.98
N GLN A 252 31.23 3.72 -13.42
CA GLN A 252 30.01 3.15 -14.00
C GLN A 252 28.93 2.98 -12.91
N LEU A 253 29.29 2.46 -11.74
CA LEU A 253 28.36 2.34 -10.60
C LEU A 253 27.78 3.70 -10.18
N GLU A 254 28.61 4.72 -10.01
CA GLU A 254 28.19 6.09 -9.69
C GLU A 254 27.28 6.69 -10.79
N ARG A 255 27.56 6.41 -12.07
CA ARG A 255 26.69 6.82 -13.17
C ARG A 255 25.30 6.17 -13.08
N LEU A 256 25.23 4.87 -12.77
CA LEU A 256 23.96 4.15 -12.62
C LEU A 256 23.14 4.70 -11.44
N PHE A 257 23.76 4.88 -10.28
CA PHE A 257 23.08 5.47 -9.12
C PHE A 257 22.59 6.89 -9.39
N ARG A 258 23.35 7.70 -10.15
CA ARG A 258 22.91 9.05 -10.54
C ARG A 258 21.77 9.03 -11.54
N GLN A 259 21.86 8.17 -12.57
CA GLN A 259 20.88 8.06 -13.64
C GLN A 259 19.53 7.52 -13.15
N TYR A 260 19.54 6.46 -12.36
CA TYR A 260 18.33 5.71 -11.99
C TYR A 260 17.81 6.04 -10.57
N LEU A 261 18.66 6.56 -9.67
CA LEU A 261 18.31 6.80 -8.26
C LEU A 261 18.56 8.25 -7.80
N GLY A 262 19.01 9.14 -8.70
CA GLY A 262 19.27 10.56 -8.40
C GLY A 262 20.32 10.83 -7.33
N ALA A 263 21.15 9.83 -6.97
CA ALA A 263 22.03 9.86 -5.81
C ALA A 263 23.42 9.32 -6.10
N MET A 264 24.36 9.52 -5.17
CA MET A 264 25.65 8.80 -5.16
C MET A 264 25.48 7.47 -4.39
N PRO A 265 26.21 6.39 -4.76
CA PRO A 265 26.10 5.08 -4.09
C PRO A 265 26.24 5.15 -2.57
N SER A 266 27.26 5.86 -2.07
CA SER A 266 27.49 6.06 -0.64
C SER A 266 26.32 6.75 0.08
N LYS A 267 25.77 7.83 -0.51
CA LYS A 267 24.64 8.57 0.04
C LYS A 267 23.36 7.72 0.05
N TYR A 268 23.13 6.93 -1.01
CA TYR A 268 22.02 5.98 -1.05
C TYR A 268 22.15 4.92 0.04
N TYR A 269 23.34 4.33 0.20
CA TYR A 269 23.58 3.26 1.18
C TYR A 269 23.41 3.75 2.62
N VAL A 270 23.88 4.96 2.95
CA VAL A 270 23.60 5.58 4.26
C VAL A 270 22.09 5.75 4.47
N ASN A 271 21.35 6.24 3.48
CA ASN A 271 19.89 6.39 3.59
C ASN A 271 19.18 5.04 3.78
N LEU A 272 19.59 3.98 3.07
CA LEU A 272 19.05 2.63 3.21
C LEU A 272 19.21 2.11 4.66
N ARG A 273 20.42 2.27 5.22
CA ARG A 273 20.74 1.91 6.61
C ARG A 273 19.94 2.74 7.63
N LEU A 274 19.77 4.05 7.39
CA LEU A 274 18.95 4.92 8.24
C LEU A 274 17.46 4.53 8.22
N THR A 275 16.92 4.12 7.08
CA THR A 275 15.55 3.61 6.97
C THR A 275 15.37 2.32 7.79
N LYS A 276 16.30 1.36 7.69
CA LYS A 276 16.26 0.12 8.49
C LYS A 276 16.46 0.40 9.99
N ALA A 277 17.24 1.41 10.35
CA ALA A 277 17.36 1.88 11.73
C ALA A 277 16.05 2.48 12.26
N ARG A 278 15.32 3.28 11.45
CA ARG A 278 14.01 3.83 11.81
C ARG A 278 13.00 2.72 12.14
N THR A 279 12.92 1.68 11.30
CA THR A 279 12.08 0.52 11.57
C THR A 279 12.45 -0.19 12.89
N GLN A 280 13.74 -0.31 13.21
CA GLN A 280 14.16 -0.90 14.50
C GLN A 280 13.88 0.02 15.70
N LEU A 281 13.96 1.35 15.55
CA LEU A 281 13.66 2.32 16.61
C LEU A 281 12.20 2.27 17.04
N GLN A 282 11.31 2.10 16.06
CA GLN A 282 9.86 1.98 16.22
C GLN A 282 9.44 0.59 16.71
N ARG A 283 9.97 -0.49 16.12
CA ARG A 283 9.46 -1.86 16.33
C ARG A 283 10.21 -2.69 17.38
N THR A 284 11.23 -2.14 18.06
CA THR A 284 12.03 -2.89 19.05
C THR A 284 12.43 -2.05 20.25
N SER A 285 12.62 -2.71 21.40
CA SER A 285 13.14 -2.14 22.64
C SER A 285 14.67 -1.95 22.66
N LYS A 286 15.41 -2.36 21.61
CA LYS A 286 16.87 -2.23 21.52
C LYS A 286 17.32 -0.78 21.77
N SER A 287 18.47 -0.58 22.42
CA SER A 287 19.01 0.76 22.66
C SER A 287 19.41 1.45 21.34
N VAL A 288 19.44 2.79 21.35
CA VAL A 288 19.91 3.58 20.19
C VAL A 288 21.33 3.19 19.77
N VAL A 289 22.18 2.79 20.72
CA VAL A 289 23.54 2.30 20.46
C VAL A 289 23.52 0.94 19.78
N GLN A 290 22.69 -0.01 20.25
CA GLN A 290 22.53 -1.32 19.61
C GLN A 290 22.00 -1.21 18.18
N ILE A 291 21.05 -0.30 17.93
CA ILE A 291 20.49 -0.06 16.58
C ILE A 291 21.52 0.62 15.67
N SER A 292 22.32 1.56 16.18
CA SER A 292 23.44 2.18 15.46
C SER A 292 24.42 1.12 14.96
N LEU A 293 24.84 0.19 15.82
CA LEU A 293 25.75 -0.90 15.48
C LEU A 293 25.14 -1.86 14.46
N ALA A 294 23.92 -2.35 14.72
CA ALA A 294 23.18 -3.26 13.82
C ALA A 294 22.77 -2.62 12.46
N CYS A 295 23.11 -1.35 12.23
CA CYS A 295 22.94 -0.63 10.95
C CYS A 295 24.26 -0.08 10.40
N GLY A 296 25.40 -0.61 10.86
CA GLY A 296 26.74 -0.34 10.32
C GLY A 296 27.29 1.05 10.61
N PHE A 297 26.88 1.69 11.70
CA PHE A 297 27.42 2.98 12.12
C PHE A 297 28.48 2.81 13.21
N ALA A 298 29.73 3.15 12.88
CA ALA A 298 30.88 3.09 13.78
C ALA A 298 30.75 3.95 15.06
N SER A 299 29.84 4.92 15.11
CA SER A 299 29.52 5.63 16.36
C SER A 299 28.08 6.12 16.42
N ALA A 300 27.51 6.07 17.62
CA ALA A 300 26.16 6.56 17.89
C ALA A 300 26.00 8.08 17.65
N ALA A 301 27.10 8.85 17.74
CA ALA A 301 27.11 10.28 17.41
C ALA A 301 26.98 10.51 15.90
N HIS A 302 27.74 9.79 15.08
CA HIS A 302 27.63 9.85 13.62
C HIS A 302 26.24 9.38 13.16
N PHE A 303 25.73 8.28 13.72
CA PHE A 303 24.36 7.82 13.49
C PHE A 303 23.32 8.88 13.83
N SER A 304 23.38 9.47 15.02
CA SER A 304 22.37 10.46 15.47
C SER A 304 22.35 11.73 14.64
N ASN A 305 23.52 12.17 14.14
CA ASN A 305 23.61 13.30 13.21
C ASN A 305 23.02 12.93 11.84
N ALA A 306 23.50 11.86 11.21
CA ALA A 306 23.01 11.42 9.90
C ALA A 306 21.49 11.12 9.92
N TYR A 307 20.97 10.59 11.03
CA TYR A 307 19.54 10.35 11.23
C TYR A 307 18.75 11.65 11.28
N ARG A 308 19.20 12.65 12.05
CA ARG A 308 18.55 13.98 12.13
C ARG A 308 18.63 14.72 10.80
N ASP A 309 19.76 14.65 10.10
CA ASP A 309 19.94 15.28 8.79
C ASP A 309 19.01 14.65 7.72
N ARG A 310 18.59 13.39 7.91
CA ARG A 310 17.67 12.67 7.02
C ARG A 310 16.20 12.81 7.38
N PHE A 311 15.85 12.83 8.66
CA PHE A 311 14.46 12.74 9.16
C PHE A 311 13.99 13.95 9.99
N GLY A 312 14.85 14.94 10.23
CA GLY A 312 14.53 16.16 10.98
C GLY A 312 14.52 16.01 12.52
N VAL A 313 14.47 14.78 13.04
CA VAL A 313 14.43 14.46 14.48
C VAL A 313 15.57 13.52 14.87
N THR A 314 15.95 13.48 16.15
CA THR A 314 16.95 12.51 16.64
C THR A 314 16.36 11.10 16.81
N PRO A 315 17.19 10.03 16.83
CA PRO A 315 16.73 8.66 17.09
C PRO A 315 15.93 8.47 18.38
N ARG A 316 16.23 9.25 19.43
CA ARG A 316 15.49 9.21 20.71
C ARG A 316 14.11 9.85 20.58
N GLU A 317 14.03 10.96 19.86
CA GLU A 317 12.77 11.66 19.61
C GLU A 317 11.87 10.86 18.67
N GLU A 318 12.40 10.23 17.62
CA GLU A 318 11.63 9.30 16.79
C GLU A 318 10.94 8.23 17.66
N ARG A 319 11.69 7.56 18.53
CA ARG A 319 11.14 6.54 19.43
C ARG A 319 10.11 7.12 20.38
N ARG A 320 10.41 8.25 21.03
CA ARG A 320 9.47 8.89 21.97
C ARG A 320 8.17 9.28 21.26
N ASN A 321 8.27 9.96 20.12
CA ASN A 321 7.12 10.40 19.33
C ASN A 321 6.33 9.20 18.78
N TRP A 322 6.99 8.08 18.46
CA TRP A 322 6.31 6.83 18.08
C TRP A 322 5.57 6.22 19.28
N ILE A 323 6.23 6.09 20.44
CA ILE A 323 5.61 5.60 21.68
C ILE A 323 4.42 6.49 22.05
N GLU A 324 4.57 7.82 22.12
CA GLU A 324 3.48 8.76 22.45
C GLU A 324 2.27 8.61 21.52
N LYS A 325 2.48 8.40 20.21
CA LYS A 325 1.40 8.14 19.25
C LYS A 325 0.68 6.80 19.44
N HIS A 326 1.33 5.78 20.01
CA HIS A 326 0.77 4.43 20.19
C HIS A 326 0.51 4.07 21.66
N SER A 327 0.88 4.94 22.62
CA SER A 327 0.66 4.77 24.07
C SER A 327 -0.48 5.63 24.62
N GLY A 328 -1.09 6.47 23.77
CA GLY A 328 -2.49 6.89 23.95
C GLY A 328 -3.48 5.72 23.83
N GLN A 329 -3.02 4.57 23.30
CA GLN A 329 -3.70 3.28 23.28
C GLN A 329 -2.96 2.27 24.18
N ALA A 330 -2.92 2.53 25.49
CA ALA A 330 -2.49 1.52 26.46
C ALA A 330 -3.73 0.85 27.08
N PRO A 331 -3.93 -0.48 26.88
CA PRO A 331 -4.94 -1.23 27.64
C PRO A 331 -4.60 -1.19 29.13
N ASP A 332 -5.62 -1.03 29.98
CA ASP A 332 -5.47 -1.07 31.43
C ASP A 332 -4.99 -2.47 31.85
N GLU A 333 -3.82 -2.57 32.50
CA GLU A 333 -3.33 -3.86 32.99
C GLU A 333 -4.29 -4.40 34.06
N PRO A 334 -4.77 -5.66 33.96
CA PRO A 334 -5.68 -6.21 34.94
C PRO A 334 -4.96 -6.35 36.29
N ARG A 335 -5.30 -5.46 37.23
CA ARG A 335 -4.87 -5.56 38.63
C ARG A 335 -5.19 -6.96 39.15
N GLY A 336 -4.17 -7.67 39.64
CA GLY A 336 -4.29 -9.04 40.10
C GLY A 336 -5.37 -9.22 41.17
N GLY A 337 -6.53 -9.73 40.75
CA GLY A 337 -7.62 -10.14 41.62
C GLY A 337 -7.35 -11.52 42.22
N ALA A 338 -7.46 -11.64 43.55
CA ALA A 338 -7.07 -12.83 44.27
C ALA A 338 -7.90 -14.08 43.92
N LEU A 339 -7.22 -15.21 43.67
CA LEU A 339 -7.81 -16.55 43.66
C LEU A 339 -6.98 -17.50 44.54
N LEU A 340 -7.24 -17.45 45.85
CA LEU A 340 -6.96 -18.52 46.79
C LEU A 340 -8.15 -18.70 47.74
N GLY A 341 -9.29 -19.09 47.16
CA GLY A 341 -10.46 -19.57 47.88
C GLY A 341 -10.33 -21.07 48.13
N SER A 342 -9.94 -21.47 49.32
CA SER A 342 -9.85 -22.88 49.72
C SER A 342 -11.23 -23.51 49.87
N SER A 343 -11.49 -24.62 49.17
CA SER A 343 -12.60 -25.52 49.50
C SER A 343 -12.10 -26.96 49.54
N ARG A 344 -12.24 -27.58 50.72
CA ARG A 344 -12.13 -29.02 50.91
C ARG A 344 -13.42 -29.67 50.41
N GLU A 345 -13.33 -30.87 49.85
CA GLU A 345 -14.39 -31.88 50.00
C GLU A 345 -13.77 -33.22 50.45
N PRO A 346 -14.53 -34.08 51.17
CA PRO A 346 -14.01 -35.28 51.82
C PRO A 346 -14.43 -36.61 51.14
N VAL A 347 -13.87 -37.69 51.70
CA VAL A 347 -14.08 -39.14 51.42
C VAL A 347 -13.19 -39.69 50.31
#